data_AF-A0A8S8YEK5-F1
#
_entry.id   AF-A0A8S8YEK5-F1
#
_cell.length_a   1.000
_cell.length_b   1.000
_cell.length_c   1.000
_cell.angle_alpha   90.00
_cell.angle_beta   90.00
_cell.angle_gamma   90.00
#
_symmetry.space_group_name_H-M   'P 1'
#
loop_
_entity.id
_entity.type
_entity.pdbx_description
1 polymer ?
#
loop_
_entity_poly.entity_id
_entity_poly.type
_entity_poly.pdbx_seq_one_letter_code
_entity_poly.pdbx_strand_id
1 'polypeptide(L)'
;METISPSSILSHNSEELRNCGLSNRKVEYIHGIAKTWEQEYANLDWDNMSDDEVKGKLVALRGVGPWTAEMILMFSLLRPDVFPIDDIGAIRAIENIYNGGSP
;
A
#
# COMPACT_ATOMS: atom_id res chain seq x y z
N MET A 1 -20.84 -9.31 8.65
CA MET A 1 -20.03 -8.41 7.81
C MET A 1 -19.51 -9.25 6.67
N GLU A 2 -19.73 -8.87 5.42
CA GLU A 2 -19.02 -9.51 4.31
C GLU A 2 -17.52 -9.32 4.49
N THR A 3 -16.75 -10.38 4.23
CA THR A 3 -15.30 -10.34 4.25
C THR A 3 -14.81 -9.62 3.01
N ILE A 4 -14.01 -8.57 3.18
CA ILE A 4 -13.35 -7.91 2.05
C ILE A 4 -12.31 -8.88 1.48
N SER A 5 -12.55 -9.34 0.26
CA SER A 5 -11.65 -10.22 -0.49
C SER A 5 -11.44 -9.68 -1.92
N PRO A 6 -10.38 -10.11 -2.62
CA PRO A 6 -10.21 -9.77 -4.03
C PRO A 6 -11.43 -10.13 -4.88
N SER A 7 -11.98 -11.34 -4.71
CA SER A 7 -13.16 -11.81 -5.43
C SER A 7 -14.40 -10.96 -5.18
N SER A 8 -14.62 -10.52 -3.94
CA SER A 8 -15.71 -9.63 -3.56
C SER A 8 -15.54 -8.24 -4.17
N ILE A 9 -14.32 -7.70 -4.21
CA ILE A 9 -14.04 -6.42 -4.89
C ILE A 9 -14.34 -6.55 -6.38
N LEU A 10 -13.90 -7.64 -7.02
CA LEU A 10 -14.07 -7.87 -8.45
C LEU A 10 -15.52 -8.15 -8.87
N SER A 11 -16.39 -8.56 -7.93
CA SER A 11 -17.81 -8.78 -8.22
C SER A 11 -18.63 -7.48 -8.27
N HIS A 12 -18.08 -6.36 -7.80
CA HIS A 12 -18.74 -5.06 -7.84
C HIS A 12 -18.28 -4.26 -9.06
N ASN A 13 -19.15 -3.39 -9.57
CA ASN A 13 -18.79 -2.49 -10.65
C ASN A 13 -18.21 -1.16 -10.11
N SER A 14 -17.58 -0.39 -11.00
CA SER A 14 -16.94 0.88 -10.65
C SER A 14 -17.89 1.89 -10.01
N GLU A 15 -19.17 1.92 -10.37
CA GLU A 15 -20.15 2.86 -9.83
C GLU A 15 -20.51 2.53 -8.38
N GLU A 16 -20.69 1.25 -8.07
CA GLU A 16 -20.96 0.76 -6.71
C GLU A 16 -19.81 1.14 -5.77
N LEU A 17 -18.57 0.91 -6.18
CA LEU A 17 -17.39 1.27 -5.38
C LEU A 17 -17.24 2.79 -5.21
N ARG A 18 -17.60 3.58 -6.23
CA ARG A 18 -17.60 5.06 -6.12
C ARG A 18 -18.65 5.57 -5.15
N ASN A 19 -19.82 4.92 -5.09
CA ASN A 19 -20.89 5.27 -4.16
C ASN A 19 -20.47 5.07 -2.69
N CYS A 20 -19.39 4.33 -2.43
CA CYS A 20 -18.73 4.24 -1.12
C CYS A 20 -17.74 5.39 -0.82
N GLY A 21 -17.63 6.40 -1.69
CA GLY A 21 -16.74 7.56 -1.51
C GLY A 21 -15.34 7.42 -2.13
N LEU A 22 -15.10 6.38 -2.93
CA LEU A 22 -13.84 6.20 -3.65
C LEU A 22 -13.78 7.13 -4.88
N SER A 23 -12.58 7.69 -5.12
CA SER A 23 -12.32 8.40 -6.38
C SER A 23 -12.19 7.43 -7.54
N ASN A 24 -12.38 7.91 -8.78
CA ASN A 24 -12.22 7.09 -9.98
C ASN A 24 -10.87 6.38 -10.04
N ARG A 25 -9.79 7.08 -9.66
CA ARG A 25 -8.44 6.50 -9.62
C ARG A 25 -8.31 5.40 -8.57
N LYS A 26 -8.86 5.60 -7.37
CA LYS A 26 -8.81 4.57 -6.32
C LYS A 26 -9.59 3.33 -6.73
N VAL A 27 -10.73 3.48 -7.40
CA VAL A 27 -11.49 2.34 -7.96
C VAL A 27 -10.65 1.59 -8.99
N GLU A 28 -10.01 2.29 -9.94
CA GLU A 28 -9.09 1.69 -10.91
C GLU A 28 -7.97 0.90 -10.23
N TYR A 29 -7.35 1.47 -9.20
CA TYR A 29 -6.21 0.85 -8.50
C TYR A 29 -6.67 -0.36 -7.69
N ILE A 30 -7.75 -0.25 -6.92
CA ILE A 30 -8.27 -1.33 -6.08
C ILE A 30 -8.70 -2.54 -6.94
N HIS A 31 -9.39 -2.31 -8.07
CA HIS A 31 -9.70 -3.39 -9.01
C HIS A 31 -8.44 -4.03 -9.60
N GLY A 32 -7.46 -3.21 -10.02
CA GLY A 32 -6.19 -3.71 -10.54
C GLY A 32 -5.45 -4.57 -9.52
N ILE A 33 -5.36 -4.10 -8.28
CA ILE A 33 -4.75 -4.82 -7.15
C ILE A 33 -5.49 -6.13 -6.89
N ALA A 34 -6.82 -6.11 -6.79
CA ALA A 34 -7.60 -7.32 -6.56
C ALA A 34 -7.37 -8.38 -7.65
N LYS A 35 -7.32 -7.96 -8.92
CA LYS A 35 -7.03 -8.85 -10.05
C LYS A 35 -5.63 -9.46 -9.95
N THR A 36 -4.59 -8.65 -9.74
CA THR A 36 -3.22 -9.16 -9.56
C THR A 36 -3.12 -10.07 -8.34
N TRP A 37 -3.90 -9.77 -7.29
CA TRP A 37 -3.94 -10.59 -6.08
C TRP A 37 -4.43 -12.01 -6.36
N GLU A 38 -5.57 -12.17 -7.04
CA GLU A 38 -6.09 -13.49 -7.40
C GLU A 38 -5.17 -14.26 -8.34
N GLN A 39 -4.52 -13.56 -9.27
CA GLN A 39 -3.75 -14.20 -10.34
C GLN A 39 -2.35 -14.62 -9.91
N GLU A 40 -1.68 -13.80 -9.09
CA GLU A 40 -0.24 -13.93 -8.87
C GLU A 40 0.15 -13.87 -7.40
N TYR A 41 -0.51 -13.03 -6.59
CA TYR A 41 0.02 -12.63 -5.28
C TYR A 41 -0.58 -13.39 -4.09
N ALA A 42 -1.73 -14.05 -4.26
CA ALA A 42 -2.45 -14.73 -3.18
C ALA A 42 -1.65 -15.84 -2.48
N ASN A 43 -0.77 -16.52 -3.20
CA ASN A 43 0.00 -17.67 -2.68
C ASN A 43 1.47 -17.33 -2.42
N LEU A 44 1.84 -16.05 -2.48
CA LEU A 44 3.19 -15.63 -2.18
C LEU A 44 3.43 -15.66 -0.67
N ASP A 45 4.61 -16.13 -0.27
CA ASP A 45 5.07 -16.09 1.10
C ASP A 45 5.70 -14.72 1.41
N TRP A 46 4.83 -13.74 1.65
CA TRP A 46 5.23 -12.35 1.90
C TRP A 46 6.12 -12.20 3.14
N ASP A 47 5.94 -13.03 4.16
CA ASP A 47 6.65 -12.95 5.42
C ASP A 47 8.13 -13.34 5.26
N ASN A 48 8.41 -14.32 4.41
CA ASN A 48 9.79 -14.79 4.15
C ASN A 48 10.50 -14.06 3.00
N MET A 49 9.84 -13.18 2.26
CA MET A 49 10.49 -12.33 1.25
C MET A 49 11.36 -11.25 1.90
N SER A 50 12.43 -10.84 1.22
CA SER A 50 13.17 -9.63 1.62
C SER A 50 12.35 -8.36 1.40
N ASP A 51 12.69 -7.29 2.12
CA ASP A 51 11.98 -6.00 2.00
C ASP A 51 12.03 -5.43 0.58
N ASP A 52 13.15 -5.63 -0.14
CA ASP A 52 13.31 -5.18 -1.52
C ASP A 52 12.43 -5.97 -2.49
N GLU A 53 12.28 -7.28 -2.29
CA GLU A 53 11.36 -8.10 -3.09
C GLU A 53 9.91 -7.69 -2.88
N VAL A 54 9.51 -7.48 -1.61
CA VAL A 54 8.16 -7.02 -1.27
C VAL A 54 7.90 -5.64 -1.87
N LYS A 55 8.80 -4.67 -1.69
CA LYS A 55 8.68 -3.32 -2.29
C LYS A 55 8.56 -3.41 -3.80
N GLY A 56 9.40 -4.19 -4.46
CA GLY A 56 9.37 -4.36 -5.92
C GLY A 56 8.01 -4.86 -6.41
N LYS A 57 7.43 -5.86 -5.74
CA LYS A 57 6.09 -6.38 -6.05
C LYS A 57 4.99 -5.35 -5.79
N LEU A 58 5.03 -4.66 -4.66
CA LEU A 58 4.02 -3.66 -4.30
C LEU A 58 4.05 -2.47 -5.26
N VAL A 59 5.23 -1.93 -5.58
CA VAL A 59 5.39 -0.78 -6.49
C VAL A 59 5.01 -1.12 -7.94
N ALA A 60 5.05 -2.40 -8.34
CA ALA A 60 4.53 -2.83 -9.63
C ALA A 60 3.00 -2.67 -9.75
N LEU A 61 2.28 -2.56 -8.64
CA LEU A 61 0.85 -2.31 -8.62
C LEU A 61 0.56 -0.84 -8.95
N ARG A 62 -0.28 -0.61 -9.96
CA ARG A 62 -0.66 0.75 -10.34
C ARG A 62 -1.29 1.49 -9.16
N GLY A 63 -0.75 2.67 -8.85
CA GLY A 63 -1.23 3.51 -7.76
C GLY A 63 -0.54 3.28 -6.41
N VAL A 64 0.39 2.32 -6.34
CA VAL A 64 1.25 2.09 -5.18
C VAL A 64 2.63 2.66 -5.49
N GLY A 65 3.04 3.68 -4.73
CA GLY A 65 4.39 4.25 -4.80
C GLY A 65 5.33 3.66 -3.74
N PRO A 66 6.62 4.03 -3.76
CA PRO A 66 7.61 3.57 -2.78
C PRO A 66 7.16 3.83 -1.34
N TRP A 67 6.74 5.05 -1.03
CA TRP A 67 6.23 5.44 0.29
C TRP A 67 5.07 4.53 0.76
N THR A 68 4.09 4.25 -0.11
CA THR A 68 2.97 3.36 0.25
C THR A 68 3.45 1.92 0.50
N ALA A 69 4.41 1.42 -0.28
CA ALA A 69 4.99 0.11 -0.06
C ALA A 69 5.73 0.02 1.29
N GLU A 70 6.45 1.07 1.67
CA GLU A 70 7.10 1.19 2.99
C GLU A 70 6.07 1.21 4.13
N MET A 71 4.94 1.92 3.96
CA MET A 71 3.84 1.88 4.94
C MET A 71 3.30 0.45 5.13
N ILE A 72 3.17 -0.32 4.04
CA ILE A 72 2.73 -1.73 4.10
C ILE A 72 3.78 -2.59 4.80
N LEU A 73 5.07 -2.41 4.51
CA LEU A 73 6.14 -3.13 5.20
C LEU A 73 6.08 -2.89 6.72
N MET A 74 5.92 -1.64 7.14
CA MET A 74 5.88 -1.28 8.57
C MET A 74 4.59 -1.72 9.26
N PHE A 75 3.42 -1.36 8.72
CA PHE A 75 2.15 -1.48 9.45
C PHE A 75 1.38 -2.77 9.16
N SER A 76 1.65 -3.43 8.04
CA SER A 76 0.99 -4.69 7.68
C SER A 76 1.89 -5.89 7.88
N LEU A 77 3.16 -5.81 7.45
CA LEU A 77 4.14 -6.90 7.59
C LEU A 77 5.03 -6.78 8.84
N LEU A 78 4.88 -5.69 9.60
CA LEU A 78 5.59 -5.48 10.87
C LEU A 78 7.11 -5.61 10.75
N ARG A 79 7.67 -5.20 9.60
CA ARG A 79 9.11 -5.19 9.37
C ARG A 79 9.77 -4.20 10.34
N PRO A 80 10.79 -4.62 11.11
CA PRO A 80 11.31 -3.82 12.21
C PRO A 80 12.25 -2.70 11.79
N ASP A 81 12.81 -2.75 10.57
CA ASP A 81 13.89 -1.87 10.12
C ASP A 81 13.54 -1.17 8.80
N VAL A 82 12.41 -0.45 8.80
CA VAL A 82 11.97 0.34 7.65
C VAL A 82 11.83 1.79 8.08
N PHE A 83 12.59 2.67 7.43
CA PHE A 83 12.53 4.11 7.66
C PHE A 83 12.11 4.83 6.37
N PRO A 84 10.89 5.40 6.31
CA PRO A 84 10.35 6.01 5.09
C PRO A 84 10.95 7.41 4.88
N ILE A 85 12.03 7.49 4.11
CA ILE A 85 12.82 8.73 3.97
C ILE A 85 12.04 9.89 3.35
N ASP A 86 11.05 9.59 2.52
CA ASP A 86 10.21 10.58 1.85
C ASP A 86 8.94 10.94 2.65
N ASP A 87 8.77 10.39 3.86
CA ASP A 87 7.62 10.71 4.70
C ASP A 87 7.75 12.13 5.28
N ILE A 88 6.88 13.04 4.83
CA ILE A 88 6.87 14.44 5.26
C ILE A 88 6.68 14.57 6.78
N GLY A 89 5.92 13.67 7.41
CA GLY A 89 5.74 13.65 8.86
C GLY A 89 7.04 13.31 9.59
N ALA A 90 7.73 12.26 9.14
CA ALA A 90 9.02 11.83 9.68
C ALA A 90 10.10 12.90 9.47
N ILE A 91 10.19 13.50 8.27
CA ILE A 91 11.11 14.59 7.96
C ILE A 91 10.87 15.76 8.92
N ARG A 92 9.63 16.25 9.04
CA ARG A 92 9.29 17.36 9.94
C ARG A 92 9.54 17.03 11.40
N ALA A 93 9.33 15.79 11.82
CA ALA A 93 9.65 15.38 13.18
C ALA A 93 11.16 15.47 13.43
N ILE A 94 11.98 15.00 12.48
CA ILE A 94 13.44 15.09 12.55
C ILE A 94 13.91 16.54 12.54
N GLU A 95 13.38 17.40 11.65
CA GLU A 95 13.67 18.84 11.61
C GLU A 95 13.42 19.49 12.98
N ASN A 96 12.28 19.18 13.61
CA ASN A 96 11.94 19.71 14.94
C ASN A 96 12.88 19.21 16.03
N ILE A 97 13.21 17.92 16.03
CA ILE A 97 14.02 17.30 17.10
C ILE A 97 15.50 17.69 16.97
N TYR A 98 16.03 17.74 15.75
CA TYR A 98 17.47 17.82 15.49
C TYR A 98 17.92 19.15 14.87
N ASN A 99 17.03 19.92 14.22
CA ASN A 99 17.35 21.20 13.58
C ASN A 99 16.52 22.38 14.11
N GLY A 100 15.87 22.20 15.28
CA GLY A 100 15.06 23.25 15.93
C GLY A 100 13.88 23.74 15.10
N GLY A 101 13.35 22.90 14.21
CA GLY A 101 12.24 23.23 13.30
C GLY A 101 12.67 24.03 12.07
N SER A 102 13.98 24.14 11.82
CA SER A 102 14.49 24.66 10.55
C SER A 102 14.51 23.52 9.50
N PRO A 103 14.11 23.79 8.24
CA PRO A 103 14.30 22.85 7.13
C PRO A 103 15.78 22.55 6.86
#